data_AF-A0A0P6RLR5-F1
#
_entry.id   AF-A0A0P6RLR5-F1
#
_cell.length_a   1.000
_cell.length_b   1.000
_cell.length_c   1.000
_cell.angle_alpha   90.00
_cell.angle_beta   90.00
_cell.angle_gamma   90.00
#
_symmetry.space_group_name_H-M   'P 1'
#
loop_
_entity.id
_entity.type
_entity.pdbx_description
1 polymer ?
#
loop_
_entity_poly.entity_id
_entity_poly.type
_entity_poly.pdbx_seq_one_letter_code
_entity_poly.pdbx_strand_id
1 'polypeptide(L)' 'MAESKNKDTGKTQNFTSAQIKRLVSGARAADPKAIVEIVTNAGTVRILPESVPVADTPFDQWEASRNAR' A
#
# COMPACT_ATOMS: atom_id res chain seq x y z
N MET A 1 -23.13 -29.69 9.79
CA MET A 1 -22.01 -28.76 9.49
C MET A 1 -22.61 -27.48 8.93
N ALA A 2 -22.39 -26.32 9.57
CA ALA A 2 -22.94 -25.05 9.08
C ALA A 2 -21.94 -24.40 8.13
N GLU A 3 -22.29 -24.34 6.85
CA GLU A 3 -21.54 -23.65 5.81
C GLU A 3 -21.84 -22.14 5.95
N SER A 4 -20.87 -21.38 6.45
CA SER A 4 -20.98 -19.93 6.59
C SER A 4 -20.96 -19.30 5.20
N LYS A 5 -22.15 -19.07 4.63
CA LYS A 5 -22.29 -18.30 3.39
C LYS A 5 -21.91 -16.85 3.69
N ASN A 6 -20.65 -16.50 3.45
CA ASN A 6 -20.24 -15.11 3.36
C ASN A 6 -20.96 -14.53 2.13
N LYS A 7 -22.14 -13.95 2.36
CA LYS A 7 -22.98 -13.33 1.34
C LYS A 7 -22.33 -11.99 1.01
N ASP A 8 -21.28 -12.03 0.20
CA ASP A 8 -20.71 -10.84 -0.42
C ASP A 8 -21.77 -10.27 -1.35
N THR A 9 -22.64 -9.42 -0.80
CA THR A 9 -23.56 -8.64 -1.60
C THR A 9 -22.66 -7.75 -2.46
N GLY A 10 -22.48 -8.12 -3.73
CA GLY A 10 -21.66 -7.44 -4.72
C GLY A 10 -22.16 -6.03 -5.04
N LYS A 11 -22.29 -5.19 -4.02
CA LYS A 11 -22.45 -3.74 -4.14
C LYS A 11 -21.08 -3.21 -4.47
N THR A 12 -20.89 -2.84 -5.72
CA THR A 12 -19.80 -1.98 -6.15
C THR A 12 -19.84 -0.72 -5.31
N GLN A 13 -18.93 -0.60 -4.33
CA GLN A 13 -18.76 0.60 -3.54
C GLN A 13 -17.75 1.50 -4.24
N ASN A 14 -18.19 2.72 -4.56
CA ASN A 14 -17.27 3.76 -5.00
C ASN A 14 -16.59 4.36 -3.77
N PHE A 15 -15.28 4.20 -3.68
CA PHE A 15 -14.47 4.85 -2.66
C PHE A 15 -14.01 6.21 -3.15
N THR A 16 -14.17 7.23 -2.31
CA THR A 16 -13.55 8.54 -2.53
C THR A 16 -12.05 8.44 -2.29
N SER A 17 -11.28 9.31 -2.95
CA SER A 17 -9.82 9.41 -2.72
C SER A 17 -9.48 9.66 -1.25
N ALA A 18 -10.30 10.41 -0.52
CA ALA A 18 -10.13 10.67 0.91
C ALA A 18 -10.32 9.42 1.77
N GLN A 19 -11.25 8.52 1.40
CA GLN A 19 -11.43 7.25 2.11
C GLN A 19 -10.24 6.31 1.89
N ILE A 20 -9.76 6.20 0.64
CA ILE A 20 -8.58 5.37 0.32
C ILE A 20 -7.36 5.88 1.08
N LYS A 21 -7.13 7.21 1.09
CA LYS A 21 -6.02 7.81 1.87
C LYS A 21 -6.08 7.45 3.35
N ARG A 22 -7.26 7.59 3.97
CA ARG A 22 -7.45 7.24 5.39
C ARG A 22 -7.21 5.76 5.66
N LEU A 23 -7.69 4.87 4.78
CA LEU A 23 -7.46 3.43 4.88
C LEU A 23 -5.96 3.12 4.86
N VAL A 24 -5.23 3.66 3.87
CA VAL A 24 -3.78 3.45 3.74
C VAL A 24 -3.04 3.99 4.97
N SER A 25 -3.33 5.22 5.40
CA SER A 25 -2.71 5.80 6.58
C SER A 25 -2.99 5.00 7.85
N GLY A 26 -4.22 4.53 8.04
CA GLY A 26 -4.59 3.69 9.19
C GLY A 26 -3.85 2.34 9.19
N ALA A 27 -3.79 1.67 8.03
CA ALA A 27 -3.03 0.42 7.89
C ALA A 27 -1.54 0.61 8.20
N ARG A 28 -0.94 1.71 7.71
CA ARG A 28 0.47 2.05 7.95
C ARG A 28 0.79 2.43 9.38
N ALA A 29 -0.16 3.05 10.07
CA ALA A 29 -0.01 3.38 11.49
C ALA A 29 0.02 2.11 12.36
N ALA A 30 -0.71 1.05 11.97
CA ALA A 30 -0.69 -0.24 12.65
C ALA A 30 0.52 -1.10 12.24
N ASP A 31 0.86 -1.14 10.95
CA ASP A 31 2.06 -1.80 10.42
C ASP A 31 2.69 -0.95 9.31
N PRO A 32 3.89 -0.38 9.52
CA PRO A 32 4.60 0.40 8.50
C PRO A 32 4.82 -0.36 7.18
N LYS A 33 4.86 -1.70 7.20
CA LYS A 33 5.06 -2.56 6.02
C LYS A 33 3.78 -3.15 5.44
N ALA A 34 2.60 -2.74 5.92
CA ALA A 34 1.32 -3.21 5.43
C ALA A 34 1.21 -3.21 3.89
N ILE A 35 0.47 -4.12 3.28
CA ILE A 35 0.12 -4.04 1.86
C ILE A 35 -1.39 -3.86 1.81
N VAL A 36 -1.85 -2.83 1.11
CA VAL A 36 -3.29 -2.56 0.99
C VAL A 36 -3.76 -3.05 -0.37
N GLU A 37 -4.72 -3.97 -0.38
CA GLU A 37 -5.31 -4.53 -1.59
C GLU A 37 -6.75 -4.07 -1.74
N ILE A 38 -7.05 -3.50 -2.90
CA ILE A 38 -8.40 -3.07 -3.27
C ILE A 38 -8.86 -3.99 -4.41
N VAL A 39 -9.71 -4.95 -4.06
CA VAL A 39 -10.29 -5.90 -5.02
C VAL A 39 -11.46 -5.21 -5.72
N THR A 40 -11.37 -5.09 -7.04
CA THR A 40 -12.41 -4.52 -7.89
C THR A 40 -12.83 -5.53 -8.97
N ASN A 41 -13.98 -5.31 -9.61
CA ASN A 41 -14.42 -6.16 -10.71
C ASN A 41 -13.45 -6.15 -11.92
N ALA A 42 -12.65 -5.09 -12.08
CA ALA A 42 -11.66 -4.97 -13.14
C ALA A 42 -10.30 -5.61 -12.78
N GLY A 43 -10.12 -6.03 -11.52
CA GLY A 43 -8.86 -6.55 -11.01
C GLY A 43 -8.52 -6.00 -9.62
N THR A 44 -7.33 -6.34 -9.13
CA THR A 44 -6.87 -5.93 -7.79
C THR A 44 -5.82 -4.84 -7.90
N VAL A 45 -6.06 -3.71 -7.22
CA VAL A 45 -5.05 -2.65 -7.04
C VAL A 45 -4.31 -2.92 -5.75
N ARG A 46 -2.99 -3.07 -5.82
CA ARG A 46 -2.12 -3.31 -4.66
C ARG A 46 -1.27 -2.07 -4.39
N ILE A 47 -1.39 -1.53 -3.18
CA ILE A 47 -0.63 -0.35 -2.71
C ILE A 47 0.50 -0.84 -1.80
N LEU A 48 1.72 -0.76 -2.33
CA LEU A 48 2.94 -1.18 -1.65
C LEU A 48 3.41 -0.12 -0.64
N PRO A 49 4.26 -0.51 0.35
CA PRO A 49 4.96 0.46 1.18
C PRO A 49 5.82 1.39 0.35
N GLU A 50 6.03 2.60 0.86
CA GLU A 50 7.13 3.41 0.35
C GLU A 50 8.41 2.60 0.50
N SER A 51 9.09 2.39 -0.63
CA SER A 51 10.38 1.72 -0.63
C SER A 51 11.39 2.71 -0.07
N VAL A 52 12.16 2.29 0.93
CA VAL A 52 13.31 3.09 1.37
C VAL A 52 14.20 3.24 0.14
N PRO A 53 14.58 4.47 -0.27
CA PRO A 53 15.53 4.62 -1.35
C PRO A 53 16.83 3.94 -0.91
N VAL A 54 17.11 2.80 -1.51
CA VAL A 54 18.42 2.17 -1.41
C VAL A 54 19.26 2.88 -2.45
N ALA A 55 20.39 3.46 -2.05
CA ALA A 55 21.36 3.97 -3.02
C ALA A 55 21.69 2.83 -3.99
N ASP A 56 21.28 2.97 -5.25
CA ASP A 56 21.23 1.88 -6.21
C ASP A 56 22.62 1.29 -6.50
N THR A 57 23.67 2.07 -6.24
CA THR A 57 25.07 1.67 -6.44
C THR A 57 26.03 2.21 -5.37
N PRO A 58 27.23 1.61 -5.24
CA PRO A 58 28.32 2.19 -4.45
C PRO A 58 28.71 3.62 -4.86
N PHE A 59 28.43 4.01 -6.11
CA PHE A 59 28.68 5.36 -6.60
C PHE A 59 27.68 6.37 -6.03
N ASP A 60 26.40 6.03 -5.95
CA ASP A 60 25.37 6.89 -5.35
C ASP A 60 25.64 7.16 -3.86
N GLN A 61 26.20 6.16 -3.15
CA GLN A 61 26.62 6.31 -1.75
C GLN A 61 27.81 7.26 -1.59
N TRP A 62 28.77 7.20 -2.52
CA TRP A 62 29.92 8.10 -2.55
C TRP A 62 29.50 9.54 -2.85
N GLU A 63 28.61 9.74 -3.83
CA GLU A 63 28.12 11.07 -4.23
C GLU A 63 27.36 11.75 -3.08
N ALA A 64 26.43 11.02 -2.43
CA ALA A 64 25.69 11.54 -1.28
C ALA A 64 26.61 11.96 -0.12
N SER A 65 27.68 11.19 0.13
CA SER A 65 28.65 11.48 1.19
C SER A 65 29.52 12.71 0.89
N ARG A 66 29.78 13.00 -0.38
CA ARG A 66 30.58 14.16 -0.81
C ARG A 66 29.81 15.47 -0.74
N ASN A 67 28.53 15.45 -1.12
CA ASN A 67 27.68 16.64 -1.19
C ASN A 67 27.05 17.03 0.16
N ALA A 68 27.28 16.24 1.22
CA ALA A 68 26.84 16.52 2.59
C ALA A 68 27.82 17.42 3.40
N ARG A 69 28.81 18.03 2.73
CA ARG A 69 29.83 18.91 3.33
C ARG A 69 29.64 20.36 2.93
#